data_AF-A0A950LPX8-F1
#
_entry.id   AF-A0A950LPX8-F1
#
_cell.length_a   1.000
_cell.length_b   1.000
_cell.length_c   1.000
_cell.angle_alpha   90.00
_cell.angle_beta   90.00
_cell.angle_gamma   90.00
#
_symmetry.space_group_name_H-M   'P 1'
#
loop_
_entity.id
_entity.type
_entity.pdbx_description
1 polymer ?
#
loop_
_entity_poly.entity_id
_entity_poly.type
_entity_poly.pdbx_seq_one_letter_code
_entity_poly.pdbx_strand_id
1 'polypeptide(L)'
;MIRFDGDWCRRTKAADENWILGVAAEAVGITAARRKITIMPRWMRDAAVHPLAVHFCCGECKDDYMAQLFTSRPLMKNRCCDRNQAAHKAPRSRTRKSHASGSKARVHPSKRVA
;
A
#
# COMPACT_ATOMS: atom_id res chain seq x y z
N MET A 1 -4.49 -8.26 -25.60
CA MET A 1 -4.04 -7.40 -24.47
C MET A 1 -4.96 -7.68 -23.28
N ILE A 2 -4.41 -8.02 -22.10
CA ILE A 2 -5.22 -8.34 -20.91
C ILE A 2 -5.44 -7.06 -20.09
N ARG A 3 -6.68 -6.84 -19.63
CA ARG A 3 -7.06 -5.79 -18.68
C ARG A 3 -7.39 -6.42 -17.33
N PHE A 4 -7.15 -5.68 -16.26
CA PHE A 4 -7.43 -6.12 -14.89
C PHE A 4 -8.45 -5.17 -14.28
N ASP A 5 -9.51 -5.73 -13.70
CA ASP A 5 -10.58 -4.97 -13.05
C ASP A 5 -10.66 -5.34 -11.58
N GLY A 6 -11.05 -4.38 -10.73
CA GLY A 6 -11.22 -4.61 -9.30
C GLY A 6 -12.40 -5.52 -9.00
N ASP A 7 -12.18 -6.54 -8.18
CA ASP A 7 -13.22 -7.52 -7.84
C ASP A 7 -14.33 -6.93 -6.97
N TRP A 8 -14.02 -5.87 -6.22
CA TRP A 8 -15.00 -5.11 -5.43
C TRP A 8 -15.74 -4.05 -6.27
N CYS A 9 -14.98 -3.09 -6.81
CA CYS A 9 -15.51 -1.85 -7.38
C CYS A 9 -15.56 -1.81 -8.91
N ARG A 10 -15.05 -2.84 -9.61
CA ARG A 10 -14.98 -2.94 -11.07
C ARG A 10 -14.20 -1.82 -11.78
N ARG A 11 -13.40 -1.02 -11.06
CA ARG A 11 -12.45 -0.07 -11.67
C ARG A 11 -11.47 -0.86 -12.55
N THR A 12 -11.09 -0.33 -13.70
CA THR A 12 -10.01 -0.91 -14.51
C THR A 12 -8.66 -0.35 -14.09
N LYS A 13 -7.67 -1.22 -13.94
CA LYS A 13 -6.29 -0.86 -13.58
C LYS A 13 -5.58 -0.14 -14.73
N ALA A 14 -4.98 1.02 -14.45
CA ALA A 14 -4.03 1.66 -15.36
C ALA A 14 -2.60 1.11 -15.21
N ALA A 15 -1.74 1.33 -16.21
CA ALA A 15 -0.40 0.73 -16.29
C ALA A 15 0.44 0.95 -15.02
N ASP A 16 0.49 2.20 -14.55
CA ASP A 16 1.39 2.63 -13.46
C ASP A 16 0.71 2.65 -12.07
N GLU A 17 -0.50 2.13 -11.95
CA GLU A 17 -1.19 2.07 -10.66
C GLU A 17 -0.65 0.94 -9.78
N ASN A 18 -0.46 1.24 -8.50
CA ASN A 18 -0.17 0.24 -7.48
C ASN A 18 -1.48 -0.37 -6.97
N TRP A 19 -1.65 -1.67 -7.19
CA TRP A 19 -2.84 -2.43 -6.79
C TRP A 19 -2.43 -3.54 -5.82
N ILE A 20 -3.38 -3.99 -5.01
CA ILE A 20 -3.20 -5.12 -4.09
C ILE A 20 -3.69 -6.38 -4.81
N LEU A 21 -2.83 -7.40 -4.86
CA LEU A 21 -3.16 -8.71 -5.42
C LEU A 21 -3.35 -9.72 -4.29
N GLY A 22 -4.50 -10.38 -4.26
CA GLY A 22 -4.73 -11.60 -3.49
C GLY A 22 -4.74 -12.82 -4.41
N VAL A 23 -4.38 -13.98 -3.88
CA VAL A 23 -4.69 -15.27 -4.52
C VAL A 23 -5.56 -16.06 -3.56
N ALA A 24 -6.79 -16.35 -3.99
CA ALA A 24 -7.71 -17.17 -3.25
C ALA A 24 -7.27 -18.64 -3.30
N ALA A 25 -7.48 -19.33 -2.19
CA ALA A 25 -7.32 -20.76 -2.08
C ALA A 25 -8.43 -21.28 -1.19
N GLU A 26 -9.01 -22.42 -1.57
CA GLU A 26 -9.92 -23.15 -0.72
C GLU A 26 -9.17 -24.34 -0.13
N ALA A 27 -9.05 -24.37 1.19
CA ALA A 27 -8.55 -25.53 1.90
C ALA A 27 -9.76 -26.36 2.34
N VAL A 28 -10.05 -27.42 1.59
CA VAL A 28 -11.11 -28.39 1.95
C VAL A 28 -10.47 -29.49 2.79
N GLY A 29 -10.77 -29.51 4.09
CA GLY A 29 -10.41 -30.59 5.00
C GLY A 29 -11.58 -31.56 5.24
N ILE A 30 -11.29 -32.69 5.89
CA ILE A 30 -12.30 -33.73 6.19
C ILE A 30 -13.46 -33.20 7.03
N THR A 31 -13.21 -32.23 7.90
CA THR A 31 -14.19 -31.69 8.87
C THR A 31 -14.59 -30.23 8.63
N ALA A 32 -13.88 -29.50 7.75
CA ALA A 32 -14.15 -28.09 7.50
C ALA A 32 -13.59 -27.62 6.15
N ALA A 33 -14.31 -26.70 5.50
CA ALA A 33 -13.81 -25.92 4.38
C ALA A 33 -13.40 -24.52 4.86
N ARG A 34 -12.16 -24.10 4.58
CA ARG A 34 -11.65 -22.76 4.91
C ARG A 34 -11.26 -22.02 3.65
N ARG A 35 -11.92 -20.88 3.42
CA ARG A 35 -11.52 -19.91 2.40
C ARG A 35 -10.34 -19.10 2.92
N LYS A 36 -9.24 -19.11 2.18
CA LYS A 36 -8.04 -18.31 2.47
C LYS A 36 -7.74 -17.42 1.29
N ILE A 37 -7.26 -16.21 1.56
CA ILE A 37 -6.66 -15.35 0.55
C ILE A 37 -5.26 -14.99 1.00
N THR A 38 -4.28 -15.24 0.14
CA THR A 38 -2.89 -14.85 0.37
C THR A 38 -2.66 -13.51 -0.33
N ILE A 39 -2.34 -12.46 0.44
CA ILE A 39 -2.01 -11.14 -0.12
C ILE A 39 -0.55 -11.14 -0.57
N MET A 40 -0.33 -10.78 -1.83
CA MET A 40 1.00 -10.71 -2.42
C MET A 40 1.72 -9.43 -1.98
N PRO A 41 3.03 -9.48 -1.75
CA PRO A 41 3.81 -8.32 -1.30
C PRO A 41 3.89 -7.21 -2.35
N ARG A 42 3.68 -7.55 -3.63
CA ARG A 42 3.66 -6.61 -4.76
C ARG A 42 2.73 -7.11 -5.84
N TRP A 43 2.30 -6.20 -6.71
CA TRP A 43 1.62 -6.56 -7.95
C TRP A 43 2.55 -7.34 -8.87
N MET A 44 2.16 -8.55 -9.27
CA MET A 44 2.92 -9.38 -10.22
C MET A 44 1.98 -9.87 -11.31
N ARG A 45 2.30 -9.57 -12.56
CA ARG A 45 1.43 -9.86 -13.70
C ARG A 45 1.13 -11.35 -13.84
N ASP A 46 2.13 -12.21 -13.64
CA ASP A 46 1.99 -13.65 -13.78
C ASP A 46 1.04 -14.24 -12.74
N ALA A 47 1.05 -13.69 -11.52
CA ALA A 47 0.10 -14.07 -10.48
C ALA A 47 -1.29 -13.42 -10.69
N ALA A 48 -1.36 -12.25 -11.31
CA ALA A 48 -2.62 -11.54 -11.57
C ALA A 48 -3.49 -12.23 -12.63
N VAL A 49 -2.89 -13.03 -13.54
CA VAL A 49 -3.64 -13.82 -14.51
C VAL A 49 -4.06 -15.20 -13.96
N HIS A 50 -3.72 -15.50 -12.71
CA HIS A 50 -4.11 -16.76 -12.09
C HIS A 50 -5.64 -16.85 -11.97
N PRO A 51 -6.27 -18.03 -12.19
CA PRO A 51 -7.73 -18.17 -12.13
C PRO A 51 -8.37 -17.78 -10.79
N LEU A 52 -7.58 -17.85 -9.71
CA LEU A 52 -7.99 -17.49 -8.35
C LEU A 52 -7.44 -16.13 -7.90
N ALA A 53 -6.93 -15.32 -8.82
CA ALA A 53 -6.47 -13.97 -8.51
C ALA A 53 -7.63 -13.07 -8.11
N VAL A 54 -7.43 -12.25 -7.08
CA VAL A 54 -8.37 -11.23 -6.61
C VAL A 54 -7.67 -9.87 -6.60
N HIS A 55 -8.29 -8.88 -7.23
CA HIS A 55 -7.73 -7.60 -7.59
C HIS A 55 -8.38 -6.49 -6.75
N PHE A 56 -7.57 -5.72 -6.02
CA PHE A 56 -8.06 -4.59 -5.24
C PHE A 56 -7.32 -3.31 -5.61
N CYS A 57 -8.06 -2.26 -5.93
CA CYS A 57 -7.52 -0.95 -6.25
C CYS A 57 -7.08 -0.13 -5.02
N CYS A 58 -7.58 -0.47 -3.83
CA CYS A 58 -7.39 0.26 -2.59
C CYS A 58 -7.50 -0.73 -1.40
N GLY A 59 -6.96 -0.35 -0.23
CA GLY A 59 -7.10 -1.13 1.00
C GLY A 59 -8.56 -1.32 1.42
N GLU A 60 -9.38 -0.27 1.30
CA GLU A 60 -10.80 -0.29 1.63
C GLU A 60 -11.58 -1.33 0.79
N CYS A 61 -11.37 -1.39 -0.53
CA CYS A 61 -11.96 -2.44 -1.38
C CYS A 61 -11.56 -3.85 -0.95
N LYS A 62 -10.32 -4.03 -0.50
CA LYS A 62 -9.87 -5.33 0.04
C LYS A 62 -10.59 -5.65 1.34
N ASP A 63 -10.69 -4.69 2.25
CA ASP A 63 -11.31 -4.89 3.55
C ASP A 63 -12.81 -5.18 3.43
N ASP A 64 -13.52 -4.42 2.60
CA ASP A 64 -14.94 -4.66 2.33
C ASP A 64 -15.18 -6.03 1.68
N TYR A 65 -14.34 -6.41 0.72
CA TYR A 65 -14.39 -7.72 0.08
C TYR A 65 -14.16 -8.85 1.09
N MET A 66 -13.17 -8.70 1.97
CA MET A 66 -12.90 -9.66 3.03
C MET A 66 -14.05 -9.75 4.04
N ALA A 67 -14.61 -8.60 4.44
CA ALA A 67 -15.77 -8.56 5.31
C ALA A 67 -16.97 -9.30 4.70
N GLN A 68 -17.23 -9.09 3.41
CA GLN A 68 -18.29 -9.82 2.70
C GLN A 68 -18.03 -11.32 2.62
N LEU A 69 -16.78 -11.77 2.42
CA LEU A 69 -16.47 -13.21 2.35
C LEU A 69 -16.82 -13.98 3.63
N PHE A 70 -16.74 -13.32 4.78
CA PHE A 70 -17.01 -13.93 6.09
C PHE A 70 -18.38 -13.53 6.67
N THR A 71 -19.18 -12.74 5.96
CA THR A 71 -20.49 -12.28 6.42
C THR A 71 -21.60 -12.85 5.55
N SER A 72 -22.68 -13.36 6.16
CA SER A 72 -23.84 -13.92 5.45
C SER A 72 -24.70 -12.88 4.74
N ARG A 73 -24.48 -11.58 5.02
CA ARG A 73 -25.23 -10.45 4.46
C ARG A 73 -24.41 -9.78 3.35
N PRO A 74 -25.00 -9.56 2.16
CA PRO A 74 -24.31 -8.83 1.10
C PRO A 74 -24.12 -7.37 1.50
N LEU A 75 -22.86 -6.94 1.54
CA LEU A 75 -22.51 -5.53 1.63
C LEU A 75 -22.78 -4.87 0.27
N MET A 76 -23.35 -3.66 0.28
CA MET A 76 -23.53 -2.89 -0.94
C MET A 76 -22.17 -2.48 -1.49
N LYS A 77 -21.96 -2.67 -2.80
CA LYS A 77 -20.72 -2.26 -3.47
C LYS A 77 -20.64 -0.75 -3.51
N ASN A 78 -19.71 -0.19 -2.73
CA ASN A 78 -19.43 1.23 -2.72
C ASN A 78 -18.37 1.59 -3.78
N ARG A 79 -18.47 2.80 -4.34
CA ARG A 79 -17.44 3.37 -5.23
C ARG A 79 -16.24 3.83 -4.39
N CYS A 80 -15.25 2.96 -4.16
CA CYS A 80 -14.03 3.31 -3.38
C CYS A 80 -13.18 4.43 -4.03
N CYS A 81 -13.29 4.69 -5.34
CA CYS A 81 -12.19 5.29 -6.09
C CYS A 81 -12.30 6.78 -6.45
N ASP A 82 -13.36 7.49 -6.07
CA ASP A 82 -13.56 8.88 -6.54
C ASP A 82 -12.65 9.90 -5.82
N ARG A 83 -11.73 9.48 -4.95
CA ARG A 83 -10.87 10.38 -4.19
C ARG A 83 -9.47 9.78 -4.00
N ASN A 84 -8.44 10.52 -4.42
CA ASN A 84 -7.00 10.33 -4.09
C ASN A 84 -6.11 9.52 -5.04
N GLN A 85 -5.90 10.01 -6.27
CA GLN A 85 -4.68 9.68 -7.03
C GLN A 85 -3.44 10.54 -6.63
N ALA A 86 -3.55 11.43 -5.63
CA ALA A 86 -2.50 12.44 -5.37
C ALA A 86 -1.50 12.14 -4.22
N ALA A 87 -1.67 11.08 -3.43
CA ALA A 87 -0.98 10.98 -2.13
C ALA A 87 0.20 9.98 -2.03
N HIS A 88 0.60 9.30 -3.11
CA HIS A 88 1.75 8.36 -3.06
C HIS A 88 3.04 8.90 -3.73
N LYS A 89 3.26 10.22 -3.73
CA LYS A 89 4.62 10.74 -3.91
C LYS A 89 5.37 10.56 -2.58
N ALA A 90 6.10 9.45 -2.48
CA ALA A 90 7.07 9.23 -1.41
C ALA A 90 7.98 10.47 -1.25
N PRO A 91 8.27 10.93 -0.03
CA PRO A 91 9.27 11.98 0.15
C PRO A 91 10.62 11.43 -0.30
N ARG A 92 11.18 12.03 -1.35
CA ARG A 92 12.57 11.84 -1.77
C ARG A 92 13.48 12.20 -0.60
N SER A 93 14.19 11.20 -0.07
CA SER A 93 15.34 11.40 0.78
C SER A 93 16.39 12.27 0.07
N ARG A 94 16.66 13.45 0.62
CA ARG A 94 17.75 14.39 0.27
C ARG A 94 17.97 15.23 1.54
N THR A 95 19.13 15.39 2.16
CA THR A 95 20.53 15.12 1.80
C THR A 95 21.34 15.09 3.11
N ARG A 96 22.47 14.38 3.10
CA ARG A 96 23.42 14.17 4.21
C ARG A 96 24.50 15.28 4.24
N LYS A 97 25.10 15.48 5.43
CA LYS A 97 26.36 16.22 5.81
C LYS A 97 26.17 17.71 6.15
N SER A 98 26.85 18.29 7.14
CA SER A 98 28.24 18.06 7.59
C SER A 98 28.50 18.41 9.07
N HIS A 99 29.49 17.69 9.64
CA HIS A 99 30.18 17.96 10.89
C HIS A 99 30.74 19.39 10.98
N ALA A 100 30.70 20.00 12.17
CA ALA A 100 31.58 21.08 12.56
C ALA A 100 32.27 20.71 13.88
N SER A 101 33.56 20.41 13.80
CA SER A 101 34.45 20.11 14.92
C SER A 101 35.66 21.07 14.86
N GLY A 102 35.91 21.78 15.95
CA GLY A 102 37.17 22.51 16.26
C GLY A 102 37.27 23.92 15.65
N SER A 103 37.94 24.92 16.23
CA SER A 103 38.74 25.02 17.46
C SER A 103 39.00 26.51 17.81
N LYS A 104 39.27 26.77 19.10
CA LYS A 104 39.76 27.99 19.77
C LYS A 104 40.53 29.05 18.94
N ALA A 105 40.29 30.33 19.25
CA ALA A 105 41.35 31.31 19.53
C ALA A 105 40.86 32.45 20.46
N ARG A 106 41.75 32.86 21.36
CA ARG A 106 41.65 33.74 22.52
C ARG A 106 42.18 35.14 22.15
N VAL A 107 41.59 36.25 22.62
CA VAL A 107 42.30 37.51 23.03
C VAL A 107 41.40 38.35 23.97
N HIS A 108 41.92 38.71 25.16
CA HIS A 108 41.43 39.75 26.07
C HIS A 108 41.92 41.14 25.62
N PRO A 109 41.30 42.23 26.09
CA PRO A 109 42.12 43.17 26.86
C PRO A 109 41.46 43.78 28.11
N SER A 110 42.34 44.24 28.99
CA SER A 110 42.15 44.84 30.32
C SER A 110 41.74 46.32 30.32
N LYS A 111 41.00 46.70 31.38
CA LYS A 111 41.05 47.93 32.23
C LYS A 111 41.17 49.35 31.63
N ARG A 112 40.23 50.23 32.04
CA ARG A 112 40.38 51.50 32.83
C ARG A 112 38.98 52.16 32.93
N VAL A 113 38.37 52.37 34.10
CA VAL A 113 38.52 53.49 35.06
C VAL A 113 38.78 54.86 34.40
N ALA A 114 37.74 55.69 34.40
CA ALA A 114 37.77 57.13 34.68
C ALA A 114 36.43 57.49 35.32
#